data_AF-A0A1G8KTC7-F1
#
_entry.id   AF-A0A1G8KTC7-F1
#
_cell.length_a   1.000
_cell.length_b   1.000
_cell.length_c   1.000
_cell.angle_alpha   90.00
_cell.angle_beta   90.00
_cell.angle_gamma   90.00
#
_symmetry.space_group_name_H-M   'P 1'
#
loop_
_entity.id
_entity.type
_entity.pdbx_description
1 polymer ?
#
loop_
_entity_poly.entity_id
_entity_poly.type
_entity_poly.pdbx_seq_one_letter_code
_entity_poly.pdbx_strand_id
1 'polypeptide(L)'
;MNISEYNSLQGDIRMKKIELAEAENILKNFDKKWIYIKLISNSWESEENSQTVIYSKFKVRYISIDNHDILVYGIEDDDRLVISKNILVQSECTYDGDEIRFIQKSNNKLCDIYIKGYLPTSNFRLDEITHSNKNIIITEGKTDWKHLKNALSEFKKENKYKDFGFEFFEYEDDVQMGNSTLLNVCKYQALFKNEYLKVFVFDSDDPAINNEHEGEIYKYYGNNVYSLILPIPPHRIDTPLISIENYYTDDEIKIYDEYSRRLYLAKEFNRETSQHLEMRNVYALNIKKDIEDNHIIDNKVYKINSNENIVKKDIYFYNDKTNIALSKNNFAEYILKKVEPFDRISINSFSLVFDVLSEIQNDSKKLNDDSVEISNGVYLTKYGNKRVLDINISLKMENALEFKNTNILQCVPTVSDDRTTLYLELYTEKYGFRIPITINKELIEFLECKLNNSSNRIELHVFDEDNEVISNKELFQGDNSSVGIHIIRNKIFS
;
A
#
# COMPACT_ATOMS: atom_id res chain seq x y z
N MET A 1 35.83 32.82 -5.67
CA MET A 1 36.03 31.86 -4.55
C MET A 1 37.52 31.74 -4.28
N ASN A 2 37.99 32.16 -3.10
CA ASN A 2 39.27 31.70 -2.60
C ASN A 2 39.04 30.27 -2.08
N ILE A 3 39.68 29.28 -2.71
CA ILE A 3 39.56 27.84 -2.40
C ILE A 3 40.28 27.47 -1.07
N SER A 4 40.79 28.44 -0.30
CA SER A 4 41.69 28.17 0.83
C SER A 4 41.03 27.84 2.18
N GLU A 5 39.69 27.73 2.28
CA GLU A 5 39.00 27.55 3.56
C GLU A 5 37.88 26.50 3.57
N TYR A 6 37.66 25.75 2.49
CA TYR A 6 36.65 24.68 2.52
C TYR A 6 37.06 23.60 3.54
N ASN A 7 36.12 23.13 4.36
CA ASN A 7 36.36 22.20 5.47
C ASN A 7 37.30 22.74 6.57
N SER A 8 37.40 24.07 6.76
CA SER A 8 38.24 24.69 7.79
C SER A 8 37.57 24.84 9.17
N LEU A 9 36.24 24.75 9.26
CA LEU A 9 35.49 24.92 10.51
C LEU A 9 35.66 23.72 11.44
N GLN A 10 35.36 23.86 12.72
CA GLN A 10 35.35 22.70 13.63
C GLN A 10 34.29 21.68 13.17
N GLY A 11 34.66 20.39 13.12
CA GLY A 11 33.75 19.32 12.71
C GLY A 11 32.80 18.90 13.83
N ASP A 12 31.64 18.33 13.50
CA ASP A 12 30.83 17.58 14.47
C ASP A 12 31.62 16.33 14.91
N ILE A 13 31.72 16.10 16.22
CA ILE A 13 32.46 14.98 16.81
C ILE A 13 31.97 13.61 16.33
N ARG A 14 30.72 13.53 15.84
CA ARG A 14 30.09 12.29 15.35
C ARG A 14 30.36 12.04 13.86
N MET A 15 30.91 13.01 13.15
CA MET A 15 31.03 13.01 11.70
C MET A 15 32.48 13.19 11.24
N LYS A 16 32.80 12.63 10.08
CA LYS A 16 34.06 12.90 9.36
C LYS A 16 33.82 14.00 8.33
N LYS A 17 34.77 14.92 8.19
CA LYS A 17 34.79 15.90 7.09
C LYS A 17 35.06 15.17 5.77
N ILE A 18 34.35 15.57 4.72
CA ILE A 18 34.46 14.96 3.40
C ILE A 18 34.51 16.02 2.30
N GLU A 19 35.06 15.66 1.15
CA GLU A 19 35.04 16.52 -0.03
C GLU A 19 33.60 16.71 -0.54
N LEU A 20 33.31 17.87 -1.16
CA LEU A 20 31.96 18.15 -1.65
C LEU A 20 31.48 17.08 -2.65
N ALA A 21 32.36 16.60 -3.54
CA ALA A 21 32.02 15.57 -4.50
C ALA A 21 31.65 14.22 -3.84
N GLU A 22 32.27 13.88 -2.70
CA GLU A 22 31.91 12.70 -1.93
C GLU A 22 30.54 12.90 -1.28
N ALA A 23 30.28 14.09 -0.71
CA ALA A 23 28.98 14.43 -0.13
C ALA A 23 27.85 14.37 -1.16
N GLU A 24 28.07 14.86 -2.37
CA GLU A 24 27.12 14.79 -3.48
C GLU A 24 26.79 13.33 -3.88
N ASN A 25 27.80 12.44 -3.88
CA ASN A 25 27.59 11.02 -4.17
C ASN A 25 26.80 10.32 -3.07
N ILE A 26 27.09 10.60 -1.79
CA ILE A 26 26.31 10.06 -0.68
C ILE A 26 24.87 10.59 -0.75
N LEU A 27 24.68 11.86 -1.07
CA LEU A 27 23.36 12.47 -1.17
C LEU A 27 22.48 11.77 -2.21
N LYS A 28 23.06 11.39 -3.36
CA LYS A 28 22.36 10.60 -4.39
C LYS A 28 21.85 9.25 -3.88
N ASN A 29 22.45 8.67 -2.85
CA ASN A 29 21.95 7.42 -2.25
C ASN A 29 20.60 7.60 -1.52
N PHE A 30 20.15 8.83 -1.29
CA PHE A 30 18.82 9.13 -0.77
C PHE A 30 17.75 9.26 -1.86
N ASP A 31 18.10 9.09 -3.14
CA ASP A 31 17.12 9.07 -4.22
C ASP A 31 16.02 8.04 -3.95
N LYS A 32 14.76 8.45 -4.13
CA LYS A 32 13.56 7.63 -3.86
C LYS A 32 13.37 7.19 -2.41
N LYS A 33 14.18 7.70 -1.47
CA LYS A 33 14.07 7.39 -0.03
C LYS A 33 13.39 8.53 0.72
N TRP A 34 12.84 8.19 1.88
CA TRP A 34 12.41 9.16 2.87
C TRP A 34 13.64 9.80 3.53
N ILE A 35 13.61 11.11 3.67
CA ILE A 35 14.67 11.87 4.32
C ILE A 35 14.11 12.73 5.45
N TYR A 36 14.96 12.93 6.46
CA TYR A 36 14.75 13.92 7.50
C TYR A 36 15.76 15.04 7.32
N ILE A 37 15.27 16.26 7.29
CA ILE A 37 16.08 17.46 7.14
C ILE A 37 15.97 18.28 8.42
N LYS A 38 17.12 18.68 8.97
CA LYS A 38 17.20 19.67 10.05
C LYS A 38 18.05 20.85 9.56
N LEU A 39 17.45 22.03 9.57
CA LEU A 39 18.12 23.29 9.28
C LEU A 39 18.33 24.05 10.59
N ILE A 40 19.57 24.46 10.87
CA ILE A 40 19.91 25.33 12.00
C ILE A 40 20.52 26.59 11.43
N SER A 41 19.80 27.71 11.48
CA SER A 41 20.30 29.01 11.04
C SER A 41 20.66 29.85 12.26
N ASN A 42 21.92 30.24 12.37
CA ASN A 42 22.43 31.19 13.36
C ASN A 42 22.69 32.52 12.68
N SER A 43 22.05 33.60 13.15
CA SER A 43 22.28 34.97 12.70
C SER A 43 22.88 35.83 13.81
N TRP A 44 23.82 36.68 13.41
CA TRP A 44 24.55 37.60 14.28
C TRP A 44 24.31 39.03 13.76
N GLU A 45 23.29 39.70 14.27
CA GLU A 45 23.07 41.12 13.99
C GLU A 45 23.54 41.94 15.19
N SER A 46 23.87 43.21 14.96
CA SER A 46 24.81 44.05 15.72
C SER A 46 24.76 44.03 17.26
N GLU A 47 23.68 43.54 17.90
CA GLU A 47 23.61 43.29 19.35
C GLU A 47 22.74 42.08 19.75
N GLU A 48 22.26 41.26 18.80
CA GLU A 48 21.38 40.10 19.06
C GLU A 48 21.80 38.85 18.27
N ASN A 49 21.95 37.74 18.97
CA ASN A 49 22.15 36.42 18.39
C ASN A 49 20.83 35.66 18.36
N SER A 50 20.40 35.23 17.19
CA SER A 50 19.20 34.42 17.03
C SER A 50 19.51 33.09 16.34
N GLN A 51 18.89 32.02 16.85
CA GLN A 51 18.95 30.69 16.27
C GLN A 51 17.55 30.25 15.88
N THR A 52 17.38 29.85 14.63
CA THR A 52 16.15 29.23 14.13
C THR A 52 16.44 27.78 13.76
N VAL A 53 15.58 26.87 14.20
CA VAL A 53 15.67 25.45 13.85
C VAL A 53 14.40 25.04 13.12
N ILE A 54 14.56 24.49 11.92
CA ILE A 54 13.47 23.98 11.09
C ILE A 54 13.68 22.48 10.88
N TYR A 55 12.60 21.73 10.98
CA TYR A 55 12.57 20.30 10.71
C TYR A 55 11.62 20.03 9.56
N SER A 56 12.06 19.21 8.61
CA SER A 56 11.23 18.75 7.49
C SER A 56 11.45 17.26 7.25
N LYS A 57 10.43 16.60 6.69
CA LYS A 57 10.43 15.19 6.34
C LYS A 57 9.66 15.01 5.05
N PHE A 58 10.26 14.40 4.05
CA PHE A 58 9.55 14.04 2.82
C PHE A 58 10.25 12.89 2.08
N LYS A 59 9.51 12.26 1.16
CA LYS A 59 10.03 11.24 0.25
C LYS A 59 10.64 11.91 -0.96
N VAL A 60 11.92 11.67 -1.21
CA VAL A 60 12.63 12.22 -2.37
C VAL A 60 12.06 11.61 -3.65
N ARG A 61 11.63 12.45 -4.59
CA ARG A 61 11.29 12.05 -5.95
C ARG A 61 12.53 11.93 -6.83
N TYR A 62 13.37 12.97 -6.81
CA TYR A 62 14.69 12.96 -7.45
C TYR A 62 15.62 14.04 -6.87
N ILE A 63 16.93 13.86 -7.07
CA ILE A 63 17.97 14.83 -6.71
C ILE A 63 18.67 15.31 -7.98
N SER A 64 18.71 16.62 -8.18
CA SER A 64 19.45 17.26 -9.26
C SER A 64 20.62 18.03 -8.69
N ILE A 65 21.82 17.83 -9.25
CA ILE A 65 23.04 18.48 -8.82
C ILE A 65 23.67 19.13 -10.04
N ASP A 66 23.78 20.46 -10.03
CA ASP A 66 24.45 21.22 -11.08
C ASP A 66 25.69 21.95 -10.55
N ASN A 67 26.28 22.85 -11.34
CA ASN A 67 27.51 23.54 -10.94
C ASN A 67 27.32 24.54 -9.79
N HIS A 68 26.10 25.04 -9.56
CA HIS A 68 25.82 26.11 -8.60
C HIS A 68 24.99 25.61 -7.42
N ASP A 69 24.08 24.67 -7.65
CA ASP A 69 23.08 24.27 -6.67
C ASP A 69 22.94 22.73 -6.57
N ILE A 70 22.49 22.30 -5.39
CA ILE A 70 21.98 20.97 -5.10
C ILE A 70 20.49 21.12 -4.83
N LEU A 71 19.68 20.43 -5.62
CA LEU A 71 18.21 20.50 -5.59
C LEU A 71 17.65 19.12 -5.21
N VAL A 72 16.95 19.04 -4.09
CA VAL A 72 16.25 17.84 -3.65
C VAL A 72 14.76 18.09 -3.77
N TYR A 73 14.09 17.33 -4.64
CA TYR A 73 12.66 17.43 -4.87
C TYR A 73 11.94 16.25 -4.22
N GLY A 74 10.89 16.54 -3.46
CA GLY A 74 9.98 15.56 -2.91
C GLY A 74 8.84 15.20 -3.88
N ILE A 75 7.89 14.42 -3.38
CA ILE A 75 6.71 13.99 -4.14
C ILE A 75 5.69 15.11 -4.24
N GLU A 76 5.43 15.81 -3.13
CA GLU A 76 4.57 16.99 -3.11
C GLU A 76 5.30 18.21 -3.70
N ASP A 77 4.55 19.12 -4.31
CA ASP A 77 5.14 20.28 -4.96
C ASP A 77 5.91 21.21 -4.01
N ASP A 78 5.50 21.29 -2.75
CA ASP A 78 6.10 22.12 -1.71
C ASP A 78 7.32 21.46 -1.03
N ASP A 79 7.54 20.15 -1.25
CA ASP A 79 8.67 19.41 -0.68
C ASP A 79 9.95 19.69 -1.47
N ARG A 80 10.67 20.76 -1.12
CA ARG A 80 11.90 21.14 -1.82
C ARG A 80 12.99 21.58 -0.86
N LEU A 81 14.22 21.15 -1.13
CA LEU A 81 15.43 21.68 -0.50
C LEU A 81 16.40 22.16 -1.57
N VAL A 82 16.86 23.40 -1.41
CA VAL A 82 17.85 24.04 -2.30
C VAL A 82 19.08 24.38 -1.47
N ILE A 83 20.24 23.87 -1.90
CA ILE A 83 21.52 24.16 -1.27
C ILE A 83 22.44 24.78 -2.32
N SER A 84 22.71 26.07 -2.18
CA SER A 84 23.68 26.75 -3.03
C SER A 84 25.12 26.40 -2.64
N LYS A 85 25.88 25.90 -3.61
CA LYS A 85 27.30 25.56 -3.49
C LYS A 85 28.16 26.80 -3.33
N ASN A 86 27.68 27.96 -3.79
CA ASN A 86 28.43 29.21 -3.78
C ASN A 86 28.81 29.71 -2.38
N ILE A 87 27.98 29.37 -1.40
CA ILE A 87 28.15 29.77 0.01
C ILE A 87 28.46 28.56 0.90
N LEU A 88 28.70 27.40 0.31
CA LEU A 88 28.97 26.16 1.04
C LEU A 88 30.45 26.12 1.43
N VAL A 89 30.70 25.95 2.73
CA VAL A 89 32.05 26.06 3.31
C VAL A 89 32.54 24.77 3.95
N GLN A 90 31.65 23.81 4.23
CA GLN A 90 32.01 22.52 4.84
C GLN A 90 30.97 21.44 4.52
N SER A 91 31.45 20.21 4.33
CA SER A 91 30.64 19.01 4.23
C SER A 91 31.16 17.94 5.18
N GLU A 92 30.24 17.26 5.86
CA GLU A 92 30.53 16.19 6.80
C GLU A 92 29.55 15.04 6.59
N CYS A 93 29.95 13.82 6.94
CA CYS A 93 29.05 12.67 7.04
C CYS A 93 29.37 11.79 8.23
N THR A 94 28.41 11.00 8.67
CA THR A 94 28.65 9.90 9.62
C THR A 94 29.58 8.84 9.03
N TYR A 95 30.19 8.01 9.88
CA TYR A 95 31.10 6.95 9.43
C TYR A 95 30.42 5.92 8.50
N ASP A 96 29.13 5.68 8.71
CA ASP A 96 28.31 4.77 7.91
C ASP A 96 27.67 5.44 6.67
N GLY A 97 27.83 6.77 6.53
CA GLY A 97 27.31 7.53 5.39
C GLY A 97 25.79 7.67 5.35
N ASP A 98 25.11 7.48 6.48
CA ASP A 98 23.64 7.53 6.61
C ASP A 98 23.08 8.93 6.93
N GLU A 99 23.94 9.86 7.34
CA GLU A 99 23.64 11.27 7.57
C GLU A 99 24.75 12.17 6.98
N ILE A 100 24.34 13.24 6.30
CA ILE A 100 25.21 14.28 5.73
C ILE A 100 24.88 15.61 6.41
N ARG A 101 25.91 16.41 6.65
CA ARG A 101 25.79 17.80 7.08
C ARG A 101 26.50 18.72 6.10
N PHE A 102 25.77 19.71 5.59
CA PHE A 102 26.34 20.84 4.85
C PHE A 102 26.34 22.10 5.73
N ILE A 103 27.38 22.91 5.62
CA ILE A 103 27.45 24.22 6.29
C ILE A 103 27.52 25.31 5.21
N GLN A 104 26.54 26.21 5.23
CA GLN A 104 26.54 27.42 4.43
C GLN A 104 26.88 28.65 5.28
N LYS A 105 27.72 29.53 4.75
CA LYS A 105 28.12 30.78 5.41
C LYS A 105 27.90 31.97 4.48
N SER A 106 27.13 32.95 4.95
CA SER A 106 26.90 34.21 4.25
C SER A 106 26.94 35.37 5.25
N ASN A 107 27.89 36.31 5.10
CA ASN A 107 28.13 37.45 5.98
C ASN A 107 27.89 37.17 7.48
N ASN A 108 26.68 37.44 7.97
CA ASN A 108 26.27 37.36 9.36
C ASN A 108 25.39 36.13 9.67
N LYS A 109 25.37 35.13 8.79
CA LYS A 109 24.56 33.92 8.93
C LYS A 109 25.39 32.66 8.70
N LEU A 110 25.17 31.66 9.55
CA LEU A 110 25.69 30.31 9.40
C LEU A 110 24.53 29.33 9.46
N CYS A 111 24.35 28.54 8.40
CA CYS A 111 23.28 27.56 8.28
C CYS A 111 23.85 26.15 8.23
N ASP A 112 23.49 25.32 9.20
CA ASP A 112 23.76 23.89 9.19
C ASP A 112 22.56 23.14 8.60
N ILE A 113 22.82 22.31 7.61
CA ILE A 113 21.81 21.51 6.89
C ILE A 113 22.15 20.04 7.10
N TYR A 114 21.41 19.37 7.98
CA TYR A 114 21.53 17.94 8.20
C TYR A 114 20.49 17.21 7.35
N ILE A 115 20.91 16.16 6.66
CA ILE A 115 20.07 15.31 5.81
C ILE A 115 20.40 13.86 6.15
N LYS A 116 19.41 13.07 6.55
CA LYS A 116 19.60 11.65 6.81
C LYS A 116 18.47 10.80 6.29
N GLY A 117 18.75 9.52 6.10
CA GLY A 117 17.72 8.52 5.87
C GLY A 117 16.69 8.54 7.00
N TYR A 118 15.42 8.62 6.62
CA TYR A 118 14.31 8.57 7.55
C TYR A 118 13.45 7.37 7.20
N LEU A 119 13.11 6.55 8.19
CA LEU A 119 12.01 5.61 8.05
C LEU A 119 10.77 6.29 8.63
N PRO A 120 9.74 6.57 7.82
CA PRO A 120 8.51 7.11 8.33
C PRO A 120 7.86 6.11 9.27
N THR A 121 7.11 6.62 10.25
CA THR A 121 6.17 5.80 11.01
C THR A 121 5.15 5.18 10.04
N SER A 122 4.77 3.92 10.29
CA SER A 122 3.87 3.06 9.47
C SER A 122 2.69 3.77 8.80
N ASN A 123 2.16 4.85 9.38
CA ASN A 123 1.06 5.64 8.82
C ASN A 123 1.34 6.29 7.46
N PHE A 124 2.57 6.72 7.12
CA PHE A 124 2.82 7.42 5.83
C PHE A 124 2.91 6.47 4.63
N ARG A 125 3.25 5.19 4.84
CA ARG A 125 3.26 4.18 3.76
C ARG A 125 1.84 3.69 3.45
N LEU A 126 0.93 3.78 4.42
CA LEU A 126 -0.51 3.60 4.17
C LEU A 126 -1.07 4.71 3.26
N ASP A 127 -0.50 5.92 3.27
CA ASP A 127 -0.90 6.97 2.33
C ASP A 127 -0.56 6.62 0.87
N GLU A 128 0.48 5.81 0.62
CA GLU A 128 0.77 5.30 -0.72
C GLU A 128 -0.33 4.34 -1.20
N ILE A 129 -0.94 3.58 -0.29
CA ILE A 129 -2.13 2.78 -0.59
C ILE A 129 -3.29 3.73 -0.91
N THR A 130 -3.51 4.76 -0.09
CA THR A 130 -4.58 5.75 -0.29
C THR A 130 -4.51 6.42 -1.66
N HIS A 131 -3.34 6.91 -2.05
CA HIS A 131 -3.12 7.73 -3.25
C HIS A 131 -2.58 6.93 -4.45
N SER A 132 -2.71 5.61 -4.45
CA SER A 132 -2.28 4.77 -5.57
C SER A 132 -3.00 5.19 -6.86
N ASN A 133 -2.22 5.41 -7.92
CA ASN A 133 -2.72 5.69 -9.28
C ASN A 133 -2.81 4.45 -10.17
N LYS A 134 -2.83 3.26 -9.54
CA LYS A 134 -2.90 1.95 -10.20
C LYS A 134 -3.64 0.95 -9.34
N ASN A 135 -4.13 -0.11 -9.97
CA ASN A 135 -4.71 -1.24 -9.25
C ASN A 135 -3.61 -1.90 -8.42
N ILE A 136 -3.83 -2.11 -7.14
CA ILE A 136 -2.80 -2.56 -6.21
C ILE A 136 -3.25 -3.75 -5.37
N ILE A 137 -2.34 -4.68 -5.16
CA ILE A 137 -2.47 -5.84 -4.27
C ILE A 137 -1.66 -5.56 -3.01
N ILE A 138 -2.31 -5.66 -1.85
CA ILE A 138 -1.69 -5.48 -0.54
C ILE A 138 -1.80 -6.81 0.22
N THR A 139 -0.67 -7.31 0.71
CA THR A 139 -0.58 -8.61 1.42
C THR A 139 -0.35 -8.42 2.92
N GLU A 140 -0.42 -9.50 3.70
CA GLU A 140 -0.18 -9.48 5.16
C GLU A 140 1.32 -9.37 5.47
N GLY A 141 2.13 -10.20 4.80
CA GLY A 141 3.56 -10.29 5.04
C GLY A 141 4.41 -9.66 3.94
N LYS A 142 5.63 -9.27 4.35
CA LYS A 142 6.70 -8.85 3.43
C LYS A 142 7.20 -9.98 2.52
N THR A 143 6.84 -11.24 2.80
CA THR A 143 7.24 -12.40 1.99
C THR A 143 6.24 -12.70 0.89
N ASP A 144 4.96 -12.38 1.11
CA ASP A 144 3.84 -12.76 0.27
C ASP A 144 3.92 -12.10 -1.11
N TRP A 145 4.14 -10.77 -1.14
CA TRP A 145 4.27 -10.04 -2.40
C TRP A 145 5.46 -10.56 -3.22
N LYS A 146 6.53 -11.04 -2.58
CA LYS A 146 7.72 -11.61 -3.28
C LYS A 146 7.35 -12.90 -4.00
N HIS A 147 6.61 -13.79 -3.33
CA HIS A 147 6.15 -15.04 -3.92
C HIS A 147 5.16 -14.79 -5.06
N LEU A 148 4.17 -13.92 -4.85
CA LEU A 148 3.18 -13.57 -5.87
C LEU A 148 3.83 -12.87 -7.07
N LYS A 149 4.74 -11.91 -6.85
CA LYS A 149 5.47 -11.21 -7.91
C LYS A 149 6.33 -12.17 -8.74
N ASN A 150 7.03 -13.10 -8.09
CA ASN A 150 7.77 -14.16 -8.77
C ASN A 150 6.84 -15.03 -9.64
N ALA A 151 5.74 -15.51 -9.07
CA ALA A 151 4.77 -16.34 -9.79
C ALA A 151 4.18 -15.61 -11.00
N LEU A 152 3.77 -14.35 -10.84
CA LEU A 152 3.26 -13.53 -11.96
C LEU A 152 4.31 -13.37 -13.07
N SER A 153 5.58 -13.15 -12.71
CA SER A 153 6.67 -13.03 -13.68
C SER A 153 6.83 -14.31 -14.50
N GLU A 154 6.81 -15.48 -13.86
CA GLU A 154 6.88 -16.77 -14.55
C GLU A 154 5.64 -17.04 -15.39
N PHE A 155 4.44 -16.81 -14.87
CA PHE A 155 3.21 -16.97 -15.65
C PHE A 155 3.18 -16.07 -16.89
N LYS A 156 3.68 -14.83 -16.80
CA LYS A 156 3.79 -13.95 -17.97
C LYS A 156 4.75 -14.51 -19.03
N LYS A 157 5.85 -15.16 -18.63
CA LYS A 157 6.74 -15.89 -19.56
C LYS A 157 6.03 -17.08 -20.23
N GLU A 158 5.12 -17.74 -19.50
CA GLU A 158 4.23 -18.80 -20.04
C GLU A 158 3.05 -18.27 -20.87
N ASN A 159 2.98 -16.96 -21.15
CA ASN A 159 1.87 -16.28 -21.82
C ASN A 159 0.53 -16.31 -21.05
N LYS A 160 0.53 -16.55 -19.74
CA LYS A 160 -0.64 -16.43 -18.85
C LYS A 160 -0.67 -15.04 -18.21
N TYR A 161 -1.86 -14.53 -17.88
CA TYR A 161 -2.08 -13.26 -17.19
C TYR A 161 -1.32 -12.04 -17.80
N LYS A 162 -1.23 -11.94 -19.13
CA LYS A 162 -0.53 -10.83 -19.80
C LYS A 162 -1.14 -9.47 -19.50
N ASP A 163 -2.47 -9.40 -19.52
CA ASP A 163 -3.25 -8.17 -19.29
C ASP A 163 -3.59 -7.96 -17.80
N PHE A 164 -2.85 -8.64 -16.92
CA PHE A 164 -3.01 -8.49 -15.48
C PHE A 164 -2.54 -7.11 -15.04
N GLY A 165 -3.50 -6.29 -14.63
CA GLY A 165 -3.33 -4.84 -14.47
C GLY A 165 -3.01 -4.40 -13.04
N PHE A 166 -2.57 -5.31 -12.16
CA PHE A 166 -2.23 -4.99 -10.78
C PHE A 166 -0.72 -4.82 -10.57
N GLU A 167 -0.38 -3.95 -9.63
CA GLU A 167 0.94 -3.87 -9.00
C GLU A 167 0.88 -4.38 -7.56
N PHE A 168 2.03 -4.80 -7.02
CA PHE A 168 2.12 -5.22 -5.63
C PHE A 168 2.57 -4.04 -4.76
N PHE A 169 1.97 -3.89 -3.58
CA PHE A 169 2.47 -3.01 -2.55
C PHE A 169 3.70 -3.64 -1.88
N GLU A 170 4.89 -3.24 -2.32
CA GLU A 170 6.16 -3.81 -1.86
C GLU A 170 6.64 -3.11 -0.58
N TYR A 171 6.85 -3.88 0.49
CA TYR A 171 7.39 -3.40 1.76
C TYR A 171 8.26 -4.47 2.44
N GLU A 172 9.08 -4.03 3.38
CA GLU A 172 9.96 -4.84 4.21
C GLU A 172 9.61 -4.59 5.70
N ASP A 173 10.62 -4.55 6.58
CA ASP A 173 10.42 -4.26 8.01
C ASP A 173 9.96 -2.82 8.31
N ASP A 174 9.81 -1.99 7.28
CA ASP A 174 9.28 -0.62 7.38
C ASP A 174 7.76 -0.57 7.61
N VAL A 175 7.05 -1.67 7.36
CA VAL A 175 5.59 -1.73 7.56
C VAL A 175 5.21 -3.00 8.34
N GLN A 176 4.49 -2.82 9.46
CA GLN A 176 3.92 -3.93 10.24
C GLN A 176 2.48 -4.19 9.79
N MET A 177 2.32 -5.03 8.75
CA MET A 177 1.06 -5.26 8.05
C MET A 177 0.34 -6.57 8.45
N GLY A 178 0.42 -6.99 9.72
CA GLY A 178 -0.28 -8.20 10.18
C GLY A 178 -1.80 -8.16 9.99
N ASN A 179 -2.47 -9.32 10.07
CA ASN A 179 -3.90 -9.50 9.76
C ASN A 179 -4.84 -8.40 10.26
N SER A 180 -4.75 -8.03 11.55
CA SER A 180 -5.61 -7.00 12.13
C SER A 180 -5.38 -5.61 11.52
N THR A 181 -4.14 -5.27 11.22
CA THR A 181 -3.78 -3.99 10.60
C THR A 181 -4.26 -3.97 9.16
N LEU A 182 -3.99 -5.03 8.39
CA LEU A 182 -4.43 -5.16 7.00
C LEU A 182 -5.95 -5.03 6.87
N LEU A 183 -6.72 -5.69 7.75
CA LEU A 183 -8.18 -5.59 7.76
C LEU A 183 -8.68 -4.18 8.11
N ASN A 184 -8.06 -3.51 9.08
CA ASN A 184 -8.40 -2.14 9.44
C ASN A 184 -8.13 -1.17 8.27
N VAL A 185 -7.00 -1.34 7.58
CA VAL A 185 -6.68 -0.54 6.39
C VAL A 185 -7.68 -0.83 5.28
N CYS A 186 -8.00 -2.10 5.01
CA CYS A 186 -9.03 -2.49 4.05
C CYS A 186 -10.37 -1.79 4.32
N LYS A 187 -10.88 -1.90 5.56
CA LYS A 187 -12.14 -1.28 5.97
C LYS A 187 -12.08 0.26 5.87
N TYR A 188 -10.96 0.86 6.25
CA TYR A 188 -10.75 2.31 6.15
C TYR A 188 -10.73 2.80 4.70
N GLN A 189 -9.98 2.14 3.81
CA GLN A 189 -9.92 2.48 2.39
C GLN A 189 -11.30 2.36 1.73
N ALA A 190 -12.12 1.40 2.17
CA ALA A 190 -13.49 1.25 1.68
C ALA A 190 -14.43 2.38 2.11
N LEU A 191 -14.08 3.22 3.10
CA LEU A 191 -14.88 4.39 3.48
C LEU A 191 -14.80 5.50 2.42
N PHE A 192 -13.66 5.61 1.73
CA PHE A 192 -13.39 6.65 0.75
C PHE A 192 -13.45 6.07 -0.65
N LYS A 193 -13.77 6.91 -1.63
CA LYS A 193 -13.78 6.50 -3.03
C LYS A 193 -12.36 6.25 -3.53
N ASN A 194 -12.13 5.14 -4.22
CA ASN A 194 -10.85 4.81 -4.84
C ASN A 194 -11.02 4.73 -6.35
N GLU A 195 -10.21 5.48 -7.09
CA GLU A 195 -10.20 5.46 -8.56
C GLU A 195 -9.72 4.10 -9.10
N TYR A 196 -8.75 3.49 -8.40
CA TYR A 196 -8.15 2.21 -8.77
C TYR A 196 -8.50 1.11 -7.76
N LEU A 197 -8.47 -0.14 -8.22
CA LEU A 197 -8.74 -1.31 -7.39
C LEU A 197 -7.70 -1.48 -6.30
N LYS A 198 -8.18 -1.81 -5.09
CA LYS A 198 -7.33 -2.19 -3.96
C LYS A 198 -7.77 -3.57 -3.48
N VAL A 199 -6.89 -4.56 -3.63
CA VAL A 199 -7.17 -5.94 -3.22
C VAL A 199 -6.28 -6.31 -2.03
N PHE A 200 -6.90 -6.59 -0.90
CA PHE A 200 -6.23 -6.98 0.34
C PHE A 200 -6.21 -8.51 0.44
N VAL A 201 -5.03 -9.12 0.38
CA VAL A 201 -4.85 -10.58 0.36
C VAL A 201 -4.43 -11.06 1.74
N PHE A 202 -5.22 -11.95 2.31
CA PHE A 202 -5.02 -12.51 3.65
C PHE A 202 -4.60 -13.98 3.55
N ASP A 203 -3.70 -14.39 4.45
CA ASP A 203 -3.51 -15.80 4.75
C ASP A 203 -4.81 -16.40 5.32
N SER A 204 -4.98 -17.71 5.18
CA SER A 204 -6.17 -18.42 5.66
C SER A 204 -6.00 -18.99 7.07
N ASP A 205 -4.89 -18.67 7.74
CA ASP A 205 -4.48 -19.24 9.02
C ASP A 205 -5.16 -18.58 10.24
N ASP A 206 -5.86 -17.46 10.05
CA ASP A 206 -6.65 -16.77 11.08
C ASP A 206 -8.17 -16.99 10.88
N PRO A 207 -8.82 -17.79 11.75
CA PRO A 207 -10.26 -18.02 11.69
C PRO A 207 -11.11 -16.74 11.78
N ALA A 208 -10.62 -15.68 12.43
CA ALA A 208 -11.35 -14.43 12.52
C ALA A 208 -11.46 -13.73 11.16
N ILE A 209 -10.39 -13.76 10.35
CA ILE A 209 -10.39 -13.25 8.98
C ILE A 209 -11.29 -14.12 8.08
N ASN A 210 -11.23 -15.44 8.25
CA ASN A 210 -12.06 -16.37 7.48
C ASN A 210 -13.56 -16.13 7.72
N ASN A 211 -13.95 -15.88 8.98
CA ASN A 211 -15.34 -15.57 9.34
C ASN A 211 -15.81 -14.23 8.75
N GLU A 212 -14.94 -13.24 8.60
CA GLU A 212 -15.29 -11.95 7.96
C GLU A 212 -15.66 -12.10 6.48
N HIS A 213 -15.20 -13.16 5.81
CA HIS A 213 -15.54 -13.45 4.42
C HIS A 213 -16.76 -14.36 4.25
N GLU A 214 -17.36 -14.83 5.36
CA GLU A 214 -18.63 -15.58 5.36
C GLU A 214 -18.62 -16.85 4.47
N GLY A 215 -17.43 -17.43 4.24
CA GLY A 215 -17.23 -18.62 3.41
C GLY A 215 -16.95 -18.33 1.93
N GLU A 216 -16.98 -17.07 1.52
CA GLU A 216 -16.57 -16.64 0.18
C GLU A 216 -15.04 -16.48 0.08
N ILE A 217 -14.48 -16.72 -1.11
CA ILE A 217 -13.04 -16.62 -1.34
C ILE A 217 -12.60 -15.14 -1.39
N TYR A 218 -13.45 -14.25 -1.93
CA TYR A 218 -13.20 -12.82 -1.95
C TYR A 218 -14.45 -12.03 -1.51
N LYS A 219 -14.24 -10.81 -1.02
CA LYS A 219 -15.32 -9.93 -0.55
C LYS A 219 -15.14 -8.52 -1.10
N TYR A 220 -16.23 -7.96 -1.62
CA TYR A 220 -16.28 -6.54 -2.01
C TYR A 220 -16.75 -5.67 -0.83
N TYR A 221 -15.99 -4.63 -0.50
CA TYR A 221 -16.33 -3.69 0.59
C TYR A 221 -16.97 -2.39 0.10
N GLY A 222 -17.01 -2.15 -1.21
CA GLY A 222 -17.39 -0.86 -1.79
C GLY A 222 -16.17 -0.04 -2.22
N ASN A 223 -16.39 1.00 -3.02
CA ASN A 223 -15.36 1.97 -3.41
C ASN A 223 -14.11 1.33 -4.05
N ASN A 224 -14.27 0.32 -4.92
CA ASN A 224 -13.16 -0.40 -5.55
C ASN A 224 -12.21 -1.12 -4.57
N VAL A 225 -12.68 -1.43 -3.35
CA VAL A 225 -11.93 -2.19 -2.35
C VAL A 225 -12.46 -3.61 -2.22
N TYR A 226 -11.55 -4.58 -2.36
CA TYR A 226 -11.80 -6.00 -2.21
C TYR A 226 -10.84 -6.61 -1.19
N SER A 227 -11.25 -7.69 -0.56
CA SER A 227 -10.33 -8.63 0.08
C SER A 227 -10.42 -10.01 -0.55
N LEU A 228 -9.35 -10.78 -0.39
CA LEU A 228 -9.19 -12.15 -0.85
C LEU A 228 -8.56 -12.95 0.29
N ILE A 229 -9.13 -14.11 0.62
CA ILE A 229 -8.43 -15.13 1.40
C ILE A 229 -7.69 -16.03 0.42
N LEU A 230 -6.44 -16.37 0.72
CA LEU A 230 -5.67 -17.30 -0.10
C LEU A 230 -6.48 -18.60 -0.37
N PRO A 231 -6.75 -18.93 -1.65
CA PRO A 231 -7.36 -20.21 -2.00
C PRO A 231 -6.55 -21.39 -1.46
N ILE A 232 -7.22 -22.47 -1.06
CA ILE A 232 -6.55 -23.67 -0.53
C ILE A 232 -6.07 -24.52 -1.72
N PRO A 233 -4.76 -24.76 -1.90
CA PRO A 233 -4.26 -25.60 -2.97
C PRO A 233 -4.58 -27.08 -2.70
N PRO A 234 -4.68 -27.93 -3.74
CA PRO A 234 -5.13 -29.32 -3.60
C PRO A 234 -4.34 -30.15 -2.59
N HIS A 235 -3.03 -29.90 -2.44
CA HIS A 235 -2.16 -30.60 -1.48
C HIS A 235 -2.29 -30.11 -0.02
N ARG A 236 -3.16 -29.14 0.24
CA ARG A 236 -3.44 -28.57 1.58
C ARG A 236 -4.90 -28.68 2.01
N ILE A 237 -5.73 -29.43 1.29
CA ILE A 237 -7.16 -29.64 1.65
C ILE A 237 -7.32 -30.14 3.09
N ASP A 238 -6.44 -31.06 3.54
CA ASP A 238 -6.48 -31.62 4.90
C ASP A 238 -5.86 -30.71 5.96
N THR A 239 -5.15 -29.65 5.55
CA THR A 239 -4.51 -28.66 6.44
C THR A 239 -4.81 -27.24 5.91
N PRO A 240 -6.08 -26.79 5.96
CA PRO A 240 -6.55 -25.62 5.22
C PRO A 240 -6.09 -24.29 5.83
N LEU A 241 -5.59 -24.28 7.06
CA LEU A 241 -5.02 -23.10 7.70
C LEU A 241 -3.59 -22.88 7.17
N ILE A 242 -3.49 -22.13 6.07
CA ILE A 242 -2.26 -21.95 5.30
C ILE A 242 -1.79 -20.49 5.27
N SER A 243 -0.46 -20.33 5.33
CA SER A 243 0.24 -19.13 4.85
C SER A 243 0.65 -19.25 3.38
N ILE A 244 1.04 -18.14 2.75
CA ILE A 244 1.53 -18.13 1.35
C ILE A 244 2.63 -19.16 1.06
N GLU A 245 3.53 -19.45 1.99
CA GLU A 245 4.60 -20.45 1.77
C GLU A 245 4.05 -21.88 1.62
N ASN A 246 2.84 -22.17 2.12
CA ASN A 246 2.21 -23.48 2.00
C ASN A 246 1.69 -23.78 0.59
N TYR A 247 1.75 -22.82 -0.33
CA TYR A 247 1.49 -23.03 -1.75
C TYR A 247 2.55 -23.94 -2.40
N TYR A 248 3.74 -23.97 -1.82
CA TYR A 248 4.76 -24.94 -2.17
C TYR A 248 4.48 -26.28 -1.48
N THR A 249 4.89 -27.36 -2.14
CA THR A 249 4.81 -28.71 -1.58
C THR A 249 5.76 -28.87 -0.40
N ASP A 250 5.56 -29.92 0.42
CA ASP A 250 6.47 -30.20 1.53
C ASP A 250 7.92 -30.37 1.06
N ASP A 251 8.14 -31.03 -0.09
CA ASP A 251 9.50 -31.24 -0.62
C ASP A 251 10.16 -29.91 -1.02
N GLU A 252 9.40 -28.99 -1.62
CA GLU A 252 9.88 -27.67 -2.01
C GLU A 252 10.15 -26.75 -0.80
N ILE A 253 9.29 -26.78 0.21
CA ILE A 253 9.50 -26.05 1.47
C ILE A 253 10.79 -26.53 2.16
N LYS A 254 11.09 -27.81 2.05
CA LYS A 254 12.22 -28.45 2.74
C LYS A 254 13.54 -28.39 1.95
N ILE A 255 13.58 -27.65 0.85
CA ILE A 255 14.81 -27.42 0.09
C ILE A 255 15.85 -26.71 0.97
N TYR A 256 17.08 -27.23 0.92
CA TYR A 256 18.21 -26.64 1.64
C TYR A 256 18.86 -25.51 0.84
N ASP A 257 19.29 -24.47 1.55
CA ASP A 257 20.23 -23.49 1.03
C ASP A 257 21.68 -23.99 1.10
N GLU A 258 22.62 -23.17 0.60
CA GLU A 258 24.06 -23.47 0.61
C GLU A 258 24.64 -23.65 2.02
N TYR A 259 23.97 -23.13 3.05
CA TYR A 259 24.37 -23.22 4.45
C TYR A 259 23.68 -24.39 5.19
N SER A 260 23.05 -25.30 4.45
CA SER A 260 22.29 -26.44 5.00
C SER A 260 21.14 -26.02 5.92
N ARG A 261 20.51 -24.88 5.63
CA ARG A 261 19.29 -24.39 6.29
C ARG A 261 18.09 -24.61 5.38
N ARG A 262 16.91 -24.82 5.97
CA ARG A 262 15.63 -24.95 5.26
C ARG A 262 14.47 -24.45 6.10
N LEU A 263 13.29 -24.30 5.51
CA LEU A 263 12.07 -24.18 6.29
C LEU A 263 11.70 -25.55 6.87
N TYR A 264 11.05 -25.54 8.04
CA TYR A 264 10.55 -26.74 8.69
C TYR A 264 9.04 -26.66 8.88
N LEU A 265 8.37 -27.80 8.92
CA LEU A 265 6.95 -27.91 9.26
C LEU A 265 6.80 -28.36 10.71
N ALA A 266 5.77 -27.88 11.41
CA ALA A 266 5.54 -28.24 12.80
C ALA A 266 5.37 -29.75 13.02
N LYS A 267 4.75 -30.46 12.07
CA LYS A 267 4.61 -31.93 12.11
C LYS A 267 5.93 -32.69 12.10
N GLU A 268 7.06 -32.05 11.75
CA GLU A 268 8.38 -32.69 11.77
C GLU A 268 8.93 -32.88 13.20
N PHE A 269 8.26 -32.34 14.21
CA PHE A 269 8.71 -32.36 15.58
C PHE A 269 7.68 -32.98 16.53
N ASN A 270 8.18 -33.64 17.55
CA ASN A 270 7.36 -34.06 18.68
C ASN A 270 6.92 -32.83 19.49
N ARG A 271 5.61 -32.67 19.68
CA ARG A 271 5.01 -31.50 20.35
C ARG A 271 5.37 -31.40 21.84
N GLU A 272 5.66 -32.52 22.49
CA GLU A 272 6.04 -32.55 23.91
C GLU A 272 7.54 -32.25 24.08
N THR A 273 8.39 -33.00 23.38
CA THR A 273 9.85 -32.92 23.55
C THR A 273 10.51 -31.84 22.71
N SER A 274 9.80 -31.26 21.74
CA SER A 274 10.33 -30.35 20.72
C SER A 274 11.40 -30.95 19.81
N GLN A 275 11.64 -32.27 19.90
CA GLN A 275 12.66 -32.96 19.13
C GLN A 275 12.14 -33.30 17.74
N HIS A 276 12.98 -33.14 16.72
CA HIS A 276 12.67 -33.56 15.36
C HIS A 276 12.47 -35.09 15.33
N LEU A 277 11.45 -35.56 14.62
CA LEU A 277 11.05 -36.97 14.62
C LEU A 277 12.11 -37.89 13.97
N GLU A 278 12.77 -37.39 12.91
CA GLU A 278 13.79 -38.15 12.17
C GLU A 278 15.23 -37.68 12.43
N MET A 279 15.47 -36.37 12.56
CA MET A 279 16.81 -35.81 12.72
C MET A 279 17.26 -35.86 14.17
N ARG A 280 18.38 -36.56 14.41
CA ARG A 280 19.00 -36.60 15.74
C ARG A 280 19.52 -35.21 16.14
N ASN A 281 19.33 -34.89 17.41
CA ASN A 281 19.80 -33.66 18.05
C ASN A 281 19.30 -32.36 17.41
N VAL A 282 18.17 -32.40 16.70
CA VAL A 282 17.51 -31.24 16.14
C VAL A 282 16.25 -30.95 16.94
N TYR A 283 16.09 -29.70 17.37
CA TYR A 283 14.98 -29.28 18.23
C TYR A 283 14.40 -27.93 17.82
N ALA A 284 13.08 -27.78 17.91
CA ALA A 284 12.38 -26.52 17.65
C ALA A 284 11.80 -25.92 18.94
N LEU A 285 12.27 -24.72 19.30
CA LEU A 285 11.90 -24.11 20.59
C LEU A 285 10.53 -23.43 20.61
N ASN A 286 9.98 -23.09 19.45
CA ASN A 286 8.74 -22.31 19.31
C ASN A 286 7.50 -23.16 18.98
N ILE A 287 7.50 -24.47 19.27
CA ILE A 287 6.35 -25.34 18.97
C ILE A 287 5.34 -25.29 20.13
N LYS A 288 4.16 -24.76 19.83
CA LYS A 288 2.99 -24.81 20.71
C LYS A 288 2.28 -26.17 20.56
N LYS A 289 1.49 -26.55 21.58
CA LYS A 289 0.79 -27.85 21.61
C LYS A 289 -0.29 -27.97 20.53
N ASP A 290 -1.00 -26.87 20.27
CA ASP A 290 -2.16 -26.80 19.39
C ASP A 290 -1.82 -26.08 18.07
N ILE A 291 -0.56 -26.20 17.63
CA ILE A 291 -0.13 -25.61 16.36
C ILE A 291 -0.49 -26.54 15.20
N GLU A 292 -0.87 -25.96 14.07
CA GLU A 292 -1.21 -26.70 12.86
C GLU A 292 0.00 -27.46 12.30
N ASP A 293 -0.25 -28.64 11.74
CA ASP A 293 0.81 -29.54 11.27
C ASP A 293 1.65 -28.94 10.14
N ASN A 294 1.02 -28.14 9.29
CA ASN A 294 1.63 -27.42 8.18
C ASN A 294 2.18 -26.04 8.59
N HIS A 295 2.17 -25.67 9.87
CA HIS A 295 2.75 -24.41 10.31
C HIS A 295 4.26 -24.38 10.03
N ILE A 296 4.71 -23.28 9.42
CA ILE A 296 6.10 -23.07 9.01
C ILE A 296 6.92 -22.57 10.20
N ILE A 297 7.99 -23.30 10.50
CA ILE A 297 9.00 -22.94 11.49
C ILE A 297 10.24 -22.46 10.74
N ASP A 298 10.50 -21.16 10.84
CA ASP A 298 11.54 -20.46 10.09
C ASP A 298 12.65 -19.88 10.98
N ASN A 299 12.57 -20.15 12.28
CA ASN A 299 13.55 -19.72 13.27
C ASN A 299 13.63 -20.69 14.45
N LYS A 300 14.70 -20.57 15.23
CA LYS A 300 14.90 -21.31 16.48
C LYS A 300 14.76 -22.84 16.36
N VAL A 301 15.15 -23.37 15.19
CA VAL A 301 15.43 -24.80 15.00
C VAL A 301 16.91 -25.00 15.21
N TYR A 302 17.28 -25.66 16.29
CA TYR A 302 18.67 -25.79 16.70
C TYR A 302 19.16 -27.23 16.52
N LYS A 303 20.32 -27.35 15.87
CA LYS A 303 21.15 -28.57 15.93
C LYS A 303 22.10 -28.47 17.10
N ILE A 304 22.14 -29.50 17.93
CA ILE A 304 23.04 -29.59 19.08
C ILE A 304 24.16 -30.58 18.79
N ASN A 305 25.41 -30.15 18.97
CA ASN A 305 26.60 -30.98 18.79
C ASN A 305 26.91 -31.78 20.08
N SER A 306 25.96 -32.59 20.54
CA SER A 306 26.13 -33.44 21.72
C SER A 306 25.44 -34.78 21.55
N ASN A 307 26.02 -35.83 22.14
CA ASN A 307 25.44 -37.17 22.18
C ASN A 307 24.57 -37.41 23.43
N GLU A 308 24.37 -36.38 24.25
CA GLU A 308 23.56 -36.47 25.47
C GLU A 308 22.06 -36.28 25.16
N ASN A 309 21.20 -37.00 25.89
CA ASN A 309 19.76 -36.78 25.86
C ASN A 309 19.45 -35.45 26.55
N ILE A 310 19.15 -34.41 25.76
CA ILE A 310 18.90 -33.05 26.27
C ILE A 310 17.41 -32.87 26.55
N VAL A 311 17.07 -32.41 27.76
CA VAL A 311 15.69 -32.08 28.12
C VAL A 311 15.33 -30.71 27.55
N LYS A 312 14.09 -30.54 27.06
CA LYS A 312 13.59 -29.32 26.38
C LYS A 312 13.96 -28.00 27.06
N LYS A 313 13.97 -27.96 28.40
CA LYS A 313 14.28 -26.75 29.19
C LYS A 313 15.75 -26.32 29.06
N ASP A 314 16.65 -27.24 28.80
CA ASP A 314 18.09 -26.99 28.81
C ASP A 314 18.62 -26.56 27.44
N ILE A 315 17.83 -26.75 26.37
CA ILE A 315 18.20 -26.38 24.99
C ILE A 315 18.45 -24.87 24.88
N TYR A 316 17.67 -24.04 25.59
CA TYR A 316 17.87 -22.59 25.62
C TYR A 316 19.26 -22.20 26.13
N PHE A 317 19.81 -22.97 27.07
CA PHE A 317 21.08 -22.68 27.74
C PHE A 317 22.27 -23.43 27.15
N TYR A 318 22.05 -24.29 26.15
CA TYR A 318 23.14 -24.99 25.48
C TYR A 318 23.99 -24.02 24.66
N ASN A 319 25.30 -23.96 24.95
CA ASN A 319 26.23 -23.02 24.30
C ASN A 319 26.63 -23.44 22.88
N ASP A 320 26.72 -24.75 22.62
CA ASP A 320 27.10 -25.29 21.30
C ASP A 320 25.87 -25.70 20.50
N LYS A 321 25.08 -24.70 20.11
CA LYS A 321 23.89 -24.87 19.26
C LYS A 321 23.97 -23.98 18.02
N THR A 322 23.52 -24.52 16.89
CA THR A 322 23.46 -23.78 15.62
C THR A 322 22.02 -23.71 15.14
N ASN A 323 21.53 -22.51 14.81
CA ASN A 323 20.23 -22.37 14.17
C ASN A 323 20.34 -22.84 12.71
N ILE A 324 19.54 -23.84 12.35
CA ILE A 324 19.50 -24.46 11.02
C ILE A 324 18.19 -24.17 10.27
N ALA A 325 17.33 -23.30 10.80
CA ALA A 325 16.15 -22.82 10.09
C ALA A 325 16.53 -21.69 9.13
N LEU A 326 16.00 -21.76 7.92
CA LEU A 326 15.96 -20.66 6.96
C LEU A 326 14.78 -19.75 7.33
N SER A 327 14.96 -18.43 7.32
CA SER A 327 13.83 -17.52 7.54
C SER A 327 12.89 -17.51 6.34
N LYS A 328 11.59 -17.27 6.55
CA LYS A 328 10.62 -17.09 5.45
C LYS A 328 11.08 -16.01 4.47
N ASN A 329 11.66 -14.93 5.00
CA ASN A 329 12.16 -13.83 4.17
C ASN A 329 13.32 -14.26 3.27
N ASN A 330 14.30 -15.02 3.78
CA ASN A 330 15.39 -15.51 2.93
C ASN A 330 14.88 -16.51 1.89
N PHE A 331 13.94 -17.38 2.27
CA PHE A 331 13.28 -18.29 1.33
C PHE A 331 12.59 -17.54 0.19
N ALA A 332 11.80 -16.51 0.53
CA ALA A 332 11.13 -15.65 -0.45
C ALA A 332 12.11 -14.88 -1.35
N GLU A 333 13.19 -14.35 -0.77
CA GLU A 333 14.27 -13.68 -1.50
C GLU A 333 14.99 -14.60 -2.48
N TYR A 334 15.33 -15.82 -2.05
CA TYR A 334 16.00 -16.80 -2.91
C TYR A 334 15.13 -17.21 -4.09
N ILE A 335 13.82 -17.40 -3.89
CA ILE A 335 12.86 -17.66 -4.96
C ILE A 335 12.76 -16.46 -5.91
N LEU A 336 12.56 -15.25 -5.38
CA LEU A 336 12.42 -14.04 -6.19
C LEU A 336 13.68 -13.75 -7.02
N LYS A 337 14.86 -13.95 -6.45
CA LYS A 337 16.16 -13.74 -7.10
C LYS A 337 16.65 -14.92 -7.93
N LYS A 338 15.89 -16.02 -7.99
CA LYS A 338 16.26 -17.25 -8.72
C LYS A 338 17.63 -17.81 -8.28
N VAL A 339 17.85 -17.87 -6.97
CA VAL A 339 19.07 -18.47 -6.39
C VAL A 339 18.94 -19.98 -6.43
N GLU A 340 19.94 -20.70 -6.97
CA GLU A 340 19.94 -22.17 -6.97
C GLU A 340 19.98 -22.71 -5.51
N PRO A 341 19.19 -23.75 -5.15
CA PRO A 341 18.25 -24.53 -5.97
C PRO A 341 16.79 -24.03 -5.99
N PHE A 342 16.51 -22.85 -5.46
CA PHE A 342 15.17 -22.26 -5.37
C PHE A 342 14.63 -21.73 -6.72
N ASP A 343 15.48 -21.66 -7.74
CA ASP A 343 15.14 -21.27 -9.12
C ASP A 343 14.20 -22.28 -9.83
N ARG A 344 14.14 -23.53 -9.34
CA ARG A 344 13.39 -24.64 -9.94
C ARG A 344 12.07 -24.97 -9.23
N ILE A 345 11.71 -24.21 -8.20
CA ILE A 345 10.48 -24.42 -7.45
C ILE A 345 9.26 -24.13 -8.33
N SER A 346 8.23 -24.96 -8.22
CA SER A 346 6.99 -24.81 -8.98
C SER A 346 6.18 -23.61 -8.50
N ILE A 347 5.60 -22.88 -9.46
CA ILE A 347 4.68 -21.76 -9.21
C ILE A 347 3.21 -22.14 -9.50
N ASN A 348 2.93 -23.40 -9.81
CA ASN A 348 1.62 -23.84 -10.30
C ASN A 348 0.47 -23.51 -9.35
N SER A 349 0.62 -23.76 -8.04
CA SER A 349 -0.41 -23.48 -7.03
C SER A 349 -0.82 -22.01 -6.99
N PHE A 350 0.08 -21.09 -7.36
CA PHE A 350 -0.21 -19.64 -7.34
C PHE A 350 -1.20 -19.21 -8.42
N SER A 351 -1.45 -20.04 -9.44
CA SER A 351 -2.49 -19.77 -10.44
C SER A 351 -3.85 -19.56 -9.78
N LEU A 352 -4.14 -20.29 -8.70
CA LEU A 352 -5.37 -20.14 -7.91
C LEU A 352 -5.60 -18.71 -7.43
N VAL A 353 -4.54 -18.02 -6.99
CA VAL A 353 -4.64 -16.61 -6.55
C VAL A 353 -4.89 -15.70 -7.75
N PHE A 354 -4.18 -15.90 -8.85
CA PHE A 354 -4.33 -15.05 -10.05
C PHE A 354 -5.66 -15.26 -10.78
N ASP A 355 -6.24 -16.45 -10.71
CA ASP A 355 -7.56 -16.74 -11.23
C ASP A 355 -8.60 -15.91 -10.48
N VAL A 356 -8.57 -15.91 -9.14
CA VAL A 356 -9.47 -15.08 -8.34
C VAL A 356 -9.21 -13.58 -8.52
N LEU A 357 -7.94 -13.15 -8.61
CA LEU A 357 -7.63 -11.75 -8.89
C LEU A 357 -8.12 -11.31 -10.28
N SER A 358 -8.09 -12.22 -11.26
CA SER A 358 -8.66 -11.97 -12.59
C SER A 358 -10.19 -11.91 -12.54
N GLU A 359 -10.83 -12.74 -11.72
CA GLU A 359 -12.25 -12.65 -11.42
C GLU A 359 -12.60 -11.29 -10.80
N ILE A 360 -11.87 -10.82 -9.79
CA ILE A 360 -12.06 -9.50 -9.18
C ILE A 360 -11.89 -8.38 -10.22
N GLN A 361 -10.87 -8.45 -11.08
CA GLN A 361 -10.65 -7.46 -12.15
C GLN A 361 -11.80 -7.44 -13.18
N ASN A 362 -12.44 -8.58 -13.39
CA ASN A 362 -13.60 -8.67 -14.28
C ASN A 362 -14.89 -8.26 -13.56
N ASP A 363 -15.05 -8.61 -12.29
CA ASP A 363 -16.16 -8.21 -11.44
C ASP A 363 -16.20 -6.69 -11.34
N SER A 364 -15.08 -6.03 -11.08
CA SER A 364 -15.02 -4.56 -11.09
C SER A 364 -15.42 -3.92 -12.42
N LYS A 365 -15.16 -4.61 -13.55
CA LYS A 365 -15.62 -4.15 -14.87
C LYS A 365 -17.11 -4.42 -15.05
N LYS A 366 -17.61 -5.57 -14.59
CA LYS A 366 -19.03 -5.94 -14.63
C LYS A 366 -19.90 -5.11 -13.69
N LEU A 367 -19.37 -4.66 -12.56
CA LEU A 367 -20.03 -3.69 -11.70
C LEU A 367 -20.27 -2.35 -12.43
N ASN A 368 -19.55 -2.07 -13.52
CA ASN A 368 -19.89 -0.98 -14.44
C ASN A 368 -20.93 -1.40 -15.51
N ASP A 369 -21.07 -2.70 -15.84
CA ASP A 369 -21.93 -3.25 -16.91
C ASP A 369 -23.30 -3.81 -16.46
N ASP A 370 -23.52 -4.20 -15.19
CA ASP A 370 -24.84 -4.60 -14.64
C ASP A 370 -25.77 -3.38 -14.40
N SER A 371 -25.41 -2.27 -15.03
CA SER A 371 -26.01 -0.98 -14.92
C SER A 371 -27.11 -0.87 -15.98
N VAL A 372 -28.36 -0.74 -15.54
CA VAL A 372 -29.49 -0.52 -16.46
C VAL A 372 -29.55 0.96 -16.75
N GLU A 373 -29.39 1.36 -18.01
CA GLU A 373 -29.62 2.75 -18.40
C GLU A 373 -31.11 3.08 -18.24
N ILE A 374 -31.43 3.95 -17.29
CA ILE A 374 -32.81 4.35 -16.98
C ILE A 374 -33.16 5.71 -17.61
N SER A 375 -32.16 6.50 -17.98
CA SER A 375 -32.27 7.76 -18.72
C SER A 375 -30.94 7.98 -19.44
N ASN A 376 -30.89 8.77 -20.50
CA ASN A 376 -29.66 8.98 -21.28
C ASN A 376 -28.50 9.43 -20.37
N GLY A 377 -27.44 8.62 -20.30
CA GLY A 377 -26.29 8.85 -19.43
C GLY A 377 -26.55 8.59 -17.96
N VAL A 378 -27.66 7.95 -17.58
CA VAL A 378 -28.02 7.65 -16.19
C VAL A 378 -28.29 6.17 -16.04
N TYR A 379 -27.50 5.52 -15.21
CA TYR A 379 -27.50 4.08 -15.04
C TYR A 379 -27.85 3.71 -13.61
N LEU A 380 -28.62 2.64 -13.44
CA LEU A 380 -28.97 2.08 -12.15
C LEU A 380 -28.29 0.72 -11.97
N THR A 381 -27.40 0.65 -11.00
CA THR A 381 -26.59 -0.53 -10.70
C THR A 381 -27.02 -1.14 -9.36
N LYS A 382 -27.13 -2.47 -9.29
CA LYS A 382 -27.53 -3.19 -8.06
C LYS A 382 -26.36 -4.00 -7.50
N TYR A 383 -26.10 -3.86 -6.21
CA TYR A 383 -25.03 -4.52 -5.47
C TYR A 383 -25.62 -5.27 -4.27
N GLY A 384 -26.04 -6.51 -4.47
CA GLY A 384 -26.76 -7.27 -3.43
C GLY A 384 -28.03 -6.54 -2.97
N ASN A 385 -28.04 -6.05 -1.72
CA ASN A 385 -29.15 -5.24 -1.18
C ASN A 385 -28.97 -3.71 -1.34
N LYS A 386 -27.87 -3.26 -1.94
CA LYS A 386 -27.56 -1.85 -2.21
C LYS A 386 -27.80 -1.50 -3.68
N ARG A 387 -27.98 -0.22 -3.97
CA ARG A 387 -28.19 0.34 -5.31
C ARG A 387 -27.38 1.62 -5.48
N VAL A 388 -26.84 1.84 -6.68
CA VAL A 388 -26.16 3.08 -7.08
C VAL A 388 -26.82 3.62 -8.33
N LEU A 389 -27.10 4.92 -8.34
CA LEU A 389 -27.57 5.65 -9.50
C LEU A 389 -26.38 6.47 -10.05
N ASP A 390 -25.79 5.97 -11.13
CA ASP A 390 -24.66 6.57 -11.81
C ASP A 390 -25.16 7.58 -12.85
N ILE A 391 -24.63 8.80 -12.82
CA ILE A 391 -25.01 9.90 -13.70
C ILE A 391 -23.75 10.35 -14.44
N ASN A 392 -23.67 9.99 -15.72
CA ASN A 392 -22.53 10.24 -16.59
C ASN A 392 -22.82 11.47 -17.46
N ILE A 393 -21.92 12.44 -17.41
CA ILE A 393 -21.98 13.65 -18.21
C ILE A 393 -20.65 13.91 -18.89
N SER A 394 -20.68 14.41 -20.12
CA SER A 394 -19.49 14.94 -20.80
C SER A 394 -19.53 16.46 -20.78
N LEU A 395 -18.44 17.07 -20.34
CA LEU A 395 -18.24 18.52 -20.30
C LEU A 395 -16.93 18.88 -20.99
N LYS A 396 -16.80 20.13 -21.42
CA LYS A 396 -15.49 20.68 -21.83
C LYS A 396 -14.48 20.55 -20.70
N MET A 397 -13.23 20.23 -21.04
CA MET A 397 -12.14 20.02 -20.07
C MET A 397 -12.06 21.13 -19.00
N GLU A 398 -12.19 22.39 -19.40
CA GLU A 398 -12.18 23.54 -18.48
C GLU A 398 -13.27 23.46 -17.40
N ASN A 399 -14.48 23.03 -17.76
CA ASN A 399 -15.62 22.89 -16.85
C ASN A 399 -15.51 21.60 -16.03
N ALA A 400 -15.00 20.53 -16.62
CA ALA A 400 -14.75 19.27 -15.93
C ALA A 400 -13.70 19.42 -14.82
N LEU A 401 -12.63 20.19 -15.07
CA LEU A 401 -11.61 20.53 -14.08
C LEU A 401 -12.15 21.44 -12.96
N GLU A 402 -13.03 22.39 -13.27
CA GLU A 402 -13.74 23.17 -12.23
C GLU A 402 -14.55 22.24 -11.30
N PHE A 403 -15.23 21.25 -11.86
CA PHE A 403 -15.93 20.22 -11.10
C PHE A 403 -15.00 19.34 -10.28
N LYS A 404 -13.80 19.03 -10.78
CA LYS A 404 -12.77 18.29 -10.04
C LYS A 404 -12.24 19.08 -8.84
N ASN A 405 -11.97 20.37 -9.04
CA ASN A 405 -11.25 21.21 -8.07
C ASN A 405 -12.16 21.91 -7.05
N THR A 406 -13.46 22.01 -7.31
CA THR A 406 -14.37 22.69 -6.39
C THR A 406 -14.72 21.83 -5.16
N ASN A 407 -14.68 22.45 -3.98
CA ASN A 407 -15.18 21.86 -2.74
C ASN A 407 -16.66 22.17 -2.49
N ILE A 408 -17.28 23.06 -3.28
CA ILE A 408 -18.67 23.48 -3.11
C ILE A 408 -19.44 23.09 -4.38
N LEU A 409 -20.26 22.04 -4.25
CA LEU A 409 -21.19 21.61 -5.28
C LEU A 409 -22.62 21.68 -4.73
N GLN A 410 -23.43 22.59 -5.28
CA GLN A 410 -24.85 22.66 -4.96
C GLN A 410 -25.65 21.83 -5.97
N CYS A 411 -26.61 21.05 -5.48
CA CYS A 411 -27.56 20.30 -6.31
C CYS A 411 -28.99 20.68 -5.93
N VAL A 412 -29.74 21.21 -6.90
CA VAL A 412 -31.13 21.64 -6.72
C VAL A 412 -32.03 20.79 -7.61
N PRO A 413 -32.84 19.89 -7.04
CA PRO A 413 -33.77 19.08 -7.82
C PRO A 413 -35.05 19.85 -8.17
N THR A 414 -35.44 19.87 -9.44
CA THR A 414 -36.70 20.41 -9.96
C THR A 414 -37.44 19.35 -10.81
N VAL A 415 -38.75 19.44 -10.95
CA VAL A 415 -39.55 18.48 -11.75
C VAL A 415 -40.27 19.27 -12.85
N SER A 416 -40.38 18.71 -14.05
CA SER A 416 -41.12 19.31 -15.15
C SER A 416 -42.62 19.47 -14.83
N ASP A 417 -43.30 20.41 -15.50
CA ASP A 417 -44.74 20.66 -15.29
C ASP A 417 -45.60 19.43 -15.61
N ASP A 418 -45.19 18.63 -16.60
CA ASP A 418 -45.82 17.35 -16.97
C ASP A 418 -45.41 16.16 -16.09
N ARG A 419 -44.49 16.38 -15.13
CA ARG A 419 -43.96 15.41 -14.17
C ARG A 419 -43.32 14.17 -14.79
N THR A 420 -42.83 14.26 -16.02
CA THR A 420 -42.11 13.15 -16.67
C THR A 420 -40.60 13.23 -16.49
N THR A 421 -40.07 14.38 -16.07
CA THR A 421 -38.63 14.63 -16.01
C THR A 421 -38.24 15.25 -14.67
N LEU A 422 -37.30 14.59 -13.98
CA LEU A 422 -36.55 15.15 -12.88
C LEU A 422 -35.34 15.88 -13.44
N TYR A 423 -35.10 17.09 -12.99
CA TYR A 423 -33.91 17.85 -13.34
C TYR A 423 -33.05 18.05 -12.12
N LEU A 424 -31.78 17.67 -12.23
CA LEU A 424 -30.76 18.01 -11.24
C LEU A 424 -29.99 19.22 -11.75
N GLU A 425 -30.21 20.37 -11.12
CA GLU A 425 -29.46 21.59 -11.42
C GLU A 425 -28.23 21.63 -10.52
N LEU A 426 -27.05 21.57 -11.13
CA LEU A 426 -25.76 21.55 -10.45
C LEU A 426 -25.06 22.88 -10.65
N TYR A 427 -24.53 23.43 -9.55
CA TYR A 427 -23.82 24.70 -9.55
C TYR A 427 -22.49 24.57 -8.79
N THR A 428 -21.43 25.04 -9.42
CA THR A 428 -20.16 25.42 -8.77
C THR A 428 -20.13 26.94 -8.60
N GLU A 429 -19.01 27.49 -8.13
CA GLU A 429 -18.83 28.94 -8.05
C GLU A 429 -18.87 29.63 -9.43
N LYS A 430 -18.47 28.93 -10.50
CA LYS A 430 -18.27 29.53 -11.83
C LYS A 430 -19.10 28.91 -12.95
N TYR A 431 -19.60 27.70 -12.76
CA TYR A 431 -20.30 26.96 -13.81
C TYR A 431 -21.55 26.27 -13.25
N GLY A 432 -22.62 26.25 -14.05
CA GLY A 432 -23.84 25.56 -13.71
C GLY A 432 -24.50 24.94 -14.92
N PHE A 433 -25.10 23.77 -14.73
CA PHE A 433 -25.83 23.07 -15.78
C PHE A 433 -26.93 22.20 -15.18
N ARG A 434 -27.78 21.67 -16.07
CA ARG A 434 -28.99 20.93 -15.70
C ARG A 434 -28.95 19.56 -16.34
N ILE A 435 -29.16 18.52 -15.52
CA ILE A 435 -29.21 17.13 -15.97
C ILE A 435 -30.67 16.67 -16.00
N PRO A 436 -31.24 16.37 -17.18
CA PRO A 436 -32.55 15.76 -17.29
C PRO A 436 -32.48 14.25 -17.00
N ILE A 437 -33.38 13.76 -16.15
CA ILE A 437 -33.54 12.35 -15.80
C ILE A 437 -35.02 11.99 -15.98
N THR A 438 -35.32 11.04 -16.87
CA THR A 438 -36.70 10.56 -17.05
C THR A 438 -37.21 9.90 -15.77
N ILE A 439 -38.42 10.26 -15.34
CA ILE A 439 -39.09 9.66 -14.19
C ILE A 439 -39.75 8.36 -14.66
N ASN A 440 -39.13 7.24 -14.32
CA ASN A 440 -39.64 5.89 -14.56
C ASN A 440 -39.76 5.08 -13.26
N LYS A 441 -40.21 3.83 -13.38
CA LYS A 441 -40.45 2.94 -12.24
C LYS A 441 -39.14 2.65 -11.50
N GLU A 442 -38.06 2.46 -12.23
CA GLU A 442 -36.73 2.13 -11.72
C GLU A 442 -36.16 3.28 -10.87
N LEU A 443 -36.29 4.53 -11.33
CA LEU A 443 -35.91 5.72 -10.58
C LEU A 443 -36.74 5.85 -9.29
N ILE A 444 -38.06 5.66 -9.38
CA ILE A 444 -38.96 5.72 -8.22
C ILE A 444 -38.57 4.67 -7.18
N GLU A 445 -38.36 3.42 -7.59
CA GLU A 445 -37.91 2.35 -6.70
C GLU A 445 -36.55 2.67 -6.07
N PHE A 446 -35.60 3.21 -6.84
CA PHE A 446 -34.31 3.62 -6.32
C PHE A 446 -34.45 4.72 -5.26
N LEU A 447 -35.28 5.75 -5.48
CA LEU A 447 -35.50 6.83 -4.51
C LEU A 447 -36.09 6.29 -3.19
N GLU A 448 -37.03 5.35 -3.26
CA GLU A 448 -37.57 4.66 -2.08
C GLU A 448 -36.48 3.82 -1.37
N CYS A 449 -35.66 3.09 -2.12
CA CYS A 449 -34.53 2.37 -1.55
C CYS A 449 -33.53 3.32 -0.87
N LYS A 450 -33.20 4.46 -1.48
CA LYS A 450 -32.26 5.45 -0.94
C LYS A 450 -32.78 6.10 0.34
N LEU A 451 -34.09 6.35 0.46
CA LEU A 451 -34.69 6.84 1.70
C LEU A 451 -34.59 5.82 2.84
N ASN A 452 -34.77 4.54 2.54
CA ASN A 452 -34.75 3.47 3.54
C ASN A 452 -33.34 2.97 3.90
N ASN A 453 -32.36 3.18 3.02
CA ASN A 453 -30.98 2.77 3.22
C ASN A 453 -30.02 3.84 2.68
N SER A 454 -29.39 4.56 3.62
CA SER A 454 -28.43 5.64 3.33
C SER A 454 -27.19 5.17 2.57
N SER A 455 -26.90 3.86 2.57
CA SER A 455 -25.77 3.26 1.84
C SER A 455 -25.98 3.17 0.32
N ASN A 456 -27.21 3.37 -0.18
CA ASN A 456 -27.44 3.55 -1.61
C ASN A 456 -26.86 4.90 -2.06
N ARG A 457 -26.37 5.03 -3.29
CA ARG A 457 -25.62 6.25 -3.70
C ARG A 457 -26.14 6.84 -5.00
N ILE A 458 -25.94 8.14 -5.16
CA ILE A 458 -26.11 8.84 -6.44
C ILE A 458 -24.73 9.38 -6.80
N GLU A 459 -24.11 8.82 -7.82
CA GLU A 459 -22.75 9.20 -8.24
C GLU A 459 -22.82 10.00 -9.54
N LEU A 460 -22.13 11.13 -9.59
CA LEU A 460 -21.97 11.98 -10.77
C LEU A 460 -20.58 11.74 -11.33
N HIS A 461 -20.49 11.18 -12.53
CA HIS A 461 -19.26 10.98 -13.28
C HIS A 461 -19.14 12.03 -14.39
N VAL A 462 -18.08 12.82 -14.35
CA VAL A 462 -17.80 13.90 -15.30
C VAL A 462 -16.65 13.48 -16.19
N PHE A 463 -16.96 13.33 -17.47
CA PHE A 463 -16.04 13.02 -18.54
C PHE A 463 -15.67 14.29 -19.31
N ASP A 464 -14.49 14.30 -19.93
CA ASP A 464 -14.14 15.33 -20.91
C ASP A 464 -14.72 15.04 -22.30
N GLU A 465 -14.27 15.80 -23.30
CA GLU A 465 -14.67 15.67 -24.70
C GLU A 465 -14.07 14.42 -25.38
N ASP A 466 -13.00 13.85 -24.80
CA ASP A 466 -12.29 12.66 -25.29
C ASP A 466 -12.76 11.37 -24.58
N ASN A 467 -13.83 11.47 -23.77
CA ASN A 467 -14.39 10.40 -22.92
C ASN A 467 -13.46 9.90 -21.79
N GLU A 468 -12.49 10.71 -21.37
CA GLU A 468 -11.68 10.42 -20.19
C GLU A 468 -12.42 10.91 -18.93
N VAL A 469 -12.39 10.11 -17.87
CA VAL A 469 -13.01 10.48 -16.58
C VAL A 469 -12.18 11.56 -15.90
N ILE A 470 -12.76 12.74 -15.68
CA ILE A 470 -12.08 13.88 -15.04
C ILE A 470 -12.41 13.99 -13.56
N SER A 471 -13.66 13.73 -13.19
CA SER A 471 -14.15 13.86 -11.82
C SER A 471 -15.27 12.85 -11.56
N ASN A 472 -15.38 12.32 -10.34
CA ASN A 472 -16.63 11.73 -9.89
C ASN A 472 -16.94 12.16 -8.45
N LYS A 473 -18.20 12.55 -8.20
CA LYS A 473 -18.71 13.06 -6.92
C LYS A 473 -20.01 12.36 -6.52
N GLU A 474 -20.18 12.09 -5.23
CA GLU A 474 -21.46 11.63 -4.70
C GLU A 474 -22.40 12.83 -4.46
N LEU A 475 -23.62 12.78 -5.02
CA LEU A 475 -24.68 13.74 -4.76
C LEU A 475 -25.50 13.31 -3.54
N PHE A 476 -25.95 14.28 -2.75
CA PHE A 476 -26.77 14.04 -1.56
C PHE A 476 -26.07 13.11 -0.54
N GLN A 477 -24.82 13.41 -0.18
CA GLN A 477 -24.05 12.67 0.82
C GLN A 477 -24.38 13.12 2.27
N GLY A 478 -24.16 12.24 3.26
CA GLY A 478 -24.21 12.57 4.69
C GLY A 478 -25.62 12.67 5.29
N ASP A 479 -25.72 13.28 6.48
CA ASP A 479 -26.96 13.33 7.28
C ASP A 479 -28.12 14.09 6.59
N ASN A 480 -27.79 15.01 5.67
CA ASN A 480 -28.76 15.78 4.88
C ASN A 480 -29.25 15.06 3.61
N SER A 481 -28.73 13.85 3.32
CA SER A 481 -29.13 13.04 2.16
C SER A 481 -30.62 12.76 2.11
N SER A 482 -31.20 12.39 3.25
CA SER A 482 -32.62 12.07 3.40
C SER A 482 -33.54 13.24 3.04
N VAL A 483 -33.16 14.48 3.39
CA VAL A 483 -33.94 15.69 3.12
C VAL A 483 -34.00 15.98 1.62
N GLY A 484 -32.85 15.93 0.93
CA GLY A 484 -32.79 16.17 -0.52
C GLY A 484 -33.61 15.15 -1.31
N ILE A 485 -33.50 13.87 -0.95
CA ILE A 485 -34.27 12.79 -1.58
C ILE A 485 -35.77 12.90 -1.24
N HIS A 486 -36.12 13.30 -0.01
CA HIS A 486 -37.51 13.53 0.38
C HIS A 486 -38.14 14.68 -0.41
N ILE A 487 -37.38 15.75 -0.69
CA ILE A 487 -37.82 16.85 -1.56
C ILE A 487 -38.08 16.35 -2.99
N ILE A 488 -37.17 15.54 -3.56
CA ILE A 488 -37.35 14.94 -4.89
C ILE A 488 -38.64 14.13 -4.92
N ARG A 489 -38.80 13.21 -3.96
CA ARG A 489 -39.98 12.35 -3.85
C ARG A 489 -41.26 13.17 -3.76
N ASN A 490 -41.31 14.15 -2.85
CA ASN A 490 -42.50 14.98 -2.70
C ASN A 490 -42.83 15.72 -3.98
N LYS A 491 -41.84 16.29 -4.69
CA LYS A 491 -42.09 16.98 -5.97
C LYS A 491 -42.57 16.05 -7.09
N ILE A 492 -42.17 14.77 -7.08
CA ILE A 492 -42.63 13.77 -8.06
C ILE A 492 -44.08 13.35 -7.77
N PHE A 493 -44.46 13.21 -6.49
CA PHE A 493 -45.76 12.66 -6.07
C PHE A 493 -46.81 13.68 -5.61
N SER A 494 -46.44 14.94 -5.34
CA SER A 494 -47.36 16.09 -5.15
C SER A 494 -47.80 16.60 -6.50
#